data_AF-A0A4Q5T8F3-F1
#
_entry.id   AF-A0A4Q5T8F3-F1
#
_cell.length_a   1.000
_cell.length_b   1.000
_cell.length_c   1.000
_cell.angle_alpha   90.00
_cell.angle_beta   90.00
_cell.angle_gamma   90.00
#
_symmetry.space_group_name_H-M   'P 1'
#
loop_
_entity.id
_entity.type
_entity.pdbx_description
1 polymer ?
#
loop_
_entity_poly.entity_id
_entity_poly.type
_entity_poly.pdbx_seq_one_letter_code
_entity_poly.pdbx_strand_id
1 'polypeptide(L)'
;SEIEAASEDLARRTESAAASLEETSAAVAQINDRLRTGAASATTTVGRADQAMVTVGTGRGTAEEAVAAMGRVADSAKGIDSVIEGLDKIAFQTRVLAMNAAVEAGRAGEAGRGFAVVADLVGQLAMRSEEEAKRAREQLTATQNDVELAVGAVERVDGALVGISSDVSAVHELLSAMAIDNQAQAAAVQQIASAIGTMDESTQQNAAMVEQTSAAARSLNSEVRVLGERADGFRTATSSAPSAAAPIRMAKPVTKAPAKPRAAAPEPKIALKTTQQPSERVYQSPVKPLPAAAIPALVRRNDEWDEF
;
A
#
# COMPACT_ATOMS: atom_id res chain seq x y z
N SER A 1 34.10 -20.04 -43.03
CA SER A 1 32.63 -20.00 -42.96
C SER A 1 32.03 -20.53 -41.67
N GLU A 2 32.53 -21.62 -41.07
CA GLU A 2 31.91 -22.19 -39.84
C GLU A 2 32.08 -21.30 -38.60
N ILE A 3 33.25 -20.69 -38.41
CA ILE A 3 33.51 -19.73 -37.31
C ILE A 3 32.67 -18.46 -37.47
N GLU A 4 32.51 -17.95 -38.69
CA GLU A 4 31.66 -16.78 -38.95
C GLU A 4 30.20 -17.08 -38.62
N ALA A 5 29.68 -18.25 -39.02
CA ALA A 5 28.32 -18.66 -38.67
C ALA A 5 28.12 -18.83 -37.16
N ALA A 6 29.11 -19.37 -36.44
CA ALA A 6 29.05 -19.51 -34.98
C ALA A 6 29.10 -18.14 -34.26
N SER A 7 29.94 -17.21 -34.73
CA SER A 7 29.98 -15.84 -34.20
C SER A 7 28.67 -15.09 -34.45
N GLU A 8 28.06 -15.23 -35.63
CA GLU A 8 26.77 -14.63 -35.98
C GLU A 8 25.62 -15.19 -35.10
N ASP A 9 25.64 -16.48 -34.79
CA ASP A 9 24.69 -17.08 -33.84
C ASP A 9 24.87 -16.52 -32.42
N LEU A 10 26.12 -16.43 -31.95
CA LEU A 10 26.42 -15.88 -30.63
C LEU A 10 26.06 -14.39 -30.54
N ALA A 11 26.25 -13.62 -31.62
CA ALA A 11 25.83 -12.22 -31.72
C ALA A 11 24.31 -12.09 -31.49
N ARG A 12 23.52 -12.83 -32.27
CA ARG A 12 22.05 -12.80 -32.18
C ARG A 12 21.53 -13.22 -30.81
N ARG A 13 22.15 -14.23 -30.19
CA ARG A 13 21.81 -14.66 -28.83
C ARG A 13 22.16 -13.59 -27.80
N THR A 14 23.29 -12.90 -27.97
CA THR A 14 23.73 -11.82 -27.08
C THR A 14 22.80 -10.61 -27.19
N GLU A 15 22.40 -10.22 -28.41
CA GLU A 15 21.40 -9.16 -28.63
C GLU A 15 20.04 -9.51 -28.01
N SER A 16 19.57 -10.75 -28.21
CA SER A 16 18.33 -11.21 -27.59
C SER A 16 18.40 -11.20 -26.06
N ALA A 17 19.54 -11.62 -25.48
CA ALA A 17 19.74 -11.60 -24.03
C ALA A 17 19.76 -10.16 -23.48
N ALA A 18 20.41 -9.22 -24.20
CA ALA A 18 20.42 -7.81 -23.84
C ALA A 18 19.01 -7.22 -23.83
N ALA A 19 18.19 -7.50 -24.86
CA ALA A 19 16.81 -7.05 -24.91
C ALA A 19 15.96 -7.61 -23.74
N SER A 20 16.12 -8.90 -23.43
CA SER A 20 15.43 -9.51 -22.28
C SER A 20 15.90 -8.94 -20.93
N LEU A 21 17.19 -8.61 -20.79
CA LEU A 21 17.72 -7.95 -19.59
C LEU A 21 17.15 -6.53 -19.43
N GLU A 22 17.01 -5.78 -20.52
CA GLU A 22 16.43 -4.44 -20.49
C GLU A 22 14.97 -4.48 -20.03
N GLU A 23 14.16 -5.40 -20.58
CA GLU A 23 12.76 -5.60 -20.17
C GLU A 23 12.67 -6.04 -18.69
N THR A 24 13.53 -6.96 -18.26
CA THR A 24 13.56 -7.44 -16.88
C THR A 24 13.97 -6.31 -15.91
N SER A 25 14.95 -5.49 -16.29
CA SER A 25 15.40 -4.32 -15.51
C SER A 25 14.26 -3.31 -15.35
N ALA A 26 13.52 -3.03 -16.42
CA ALA A 26 12.35 -2.15 -16.37
C ALA A 26 11.26 -2.70 -15.44
N ALA A 27 10.98 -4.01 -15.50
CA ALA A 27 10.03 -4.67 -14.61
C ALA A 27 10.45 -4.59 -13.14
N VAL A 28 11.74 -4.80 -12.85
CA VAL A 28 12.31 -4.68 -11.49
C VAL A 28 12.22 -3.25 -10.98
N ALA A 29 12.51 -2.24 -11.80
CA ALA A 29 12.34 -0.84 -11.45
C ALA A 29 10.87 -0.50 -11.12
N GLN A 30 9.92 -1.03 -11.91
CA GLN A 30 8.50 -0.86 -11.65
C GLN A 30 8.05 -1.54 -10.34
N ILE A 31 8.57 -2.74 -10.03
CA ILE A 31 8.31 -3.41 -8.75
C ILE A 31 8.83 -2.55 -7.59
N ASN A 32 10.05 -2.02 -7.70
CA ASN A 32 10.64 -1.16 -6.68
C ASN A 32 9.80 0.11 -6.43
N ASP A 33 9.29 0.73 -7.48
CA ASP A 33 8.40 1.90 -7.37
C ASP A 33 7.07 1.55 -6.69
N ARG A 34 6.48 0.39 -7.04
CA ARG A 34 5.27 -0.13 -6.37
C ARG A 34 5.51 -0.41 -4.89
N LEU A 35 6.65 -0.99 -4.51
CA LEU A 35 7.00 -1.22 -3.11
C LEU A 35 7.12 0.09 -2.33
N ARG A 36 7.79 1.09 -2.91
CA ARG A 36 7.93 2.42 -2.30
C ARG A 36 6.58 3.10 -2.11
N THR A 37 5.73 3.04 -3.13
CA THR A 37 4.36 3.57 -3.07
C THR A 37 3.53 2.82 -2.04
N GLY A 38 3.63 1.49 -1.97
CA GLY A 38 2.97 0.66 -0.97
C GLY A 38 3.36 1.03 0.47
N ALA A 39 4.65 1.26 0.72
CA ALA A 39 5.15 1.69 2.03
C ALA A 39 4.65 3.10 2.42
N ALA A 40 4.62 4.04 1.47
CA ALA A 40 4.06 5.37 1.70
C ALA A 40 2.56 5.34 1.99
N SER A 41 1.82 4.52 1.24
CA SER A 41 0.39 4.27 1.49
C SER A 41 0.15 3.64 2.86
N ALA A 42 0.93 2.63 3.25
CA ALA A 42 0.84 2.02 4.58
C ALA A 42 1.06 3.06 5.69
N THR A 43 2.07 3.91 5.57
CA THR A 43 2.35 5.00 6.53
C THR A 43 1.17 5.97 6.64
N THR A 44 0.58 6.34 5.49
CA THR A 44 -0.60 7.21 5.46
C THR A 44 -1.82 6.54 6.11
N THR A 45 -2.00 5.24 5.89
CA THR A 45 -3.08 4.46 6.51
C THR A 45 -2.91 4.40 8.03
N VAL A 46 -1.69 4.21 8.55
CA VAL A 46 -1.41 4.28 10.00
C VAL A 46 -1.83 5.64 10.57
N GLY A 47 -1.42 6.74 9.92
CA GLY A 47 -1.79 8.08 10.39
C GLY A 47 -3.31 8.32 10.39
N ARG A 48 -4.05 7.74 9.42
CA ARG A 48 -5.52 7.79 9.40
C ARG A 48 -6.16 6.93 10.49
N ALA A 49 -5.61 5.75 10.76
CA ALA A 49 -6.03 4.87 11.84
C ALA A 49 -5.87 5.56 13.21
N ASP A 50 -4.73 6.22 13.43
CA ASP A 50 -4.48 7.01 14.65
C ASP A 50 -5.52 8.13 14.84
N GLN A 51 -5.85 8.85 13.77
CA GLN A 51 -6.90 9.88 13.83
C GLN A 51 -8.29 9.29 14.13
N ALA A 52 -8.61 8.13 13.53
CA ALA A 52 -9.85 7.43 13.82
C ALA A 52 -9.93 7.02 15.30
N MET A 53 -8.82 6.55 15.89
CA MET A 53 -8.75 6.22 17.33
C MET A 53 -9.01 7.44 18.21
N VAL A 54 -8.49 8.62 17.86
CA VAL A 54 -8.79 9.86 18.58
C VAL A 54 -10.28 10.22 18.49
N THR A 55 -10.88 10.10 17.31
CA THR A 55 -12.32 10.33 17.12
C THR A 55 -13.17 9.34 17.93
N VAL A 56 -12.81 8.06 17.92
CA VAL A 56 -13.48 7.02 18.72
C VAL A 56 -13.36 7.33 20.21
N GLY A 57 -12.16 7.66 20.70
CA GLY A 57 -11.95 8.04 22.09
C GLY A 57 -12.78 9.25 22.52
N THR A 58 -12.87 10.26 21.66
CA THR A 58 -13.74 11.43 21.89
C THR A 58 -15.22 11.05 21.89
N GLY A 59 -15.64 10.19 20.96
CA GLY A 59 -17.01 9.70 20.88
C GLY A 59 -17.43 8.90 22.12
N ARG A 60 -16.53 8.08 22.67
CA ARG A 60 -16.76 7.35 23.92
C ARG A 60 -16.90 8.28 25.12
N GLY A 61 -16.05 9.30 25.23
CA GLY A 61 -16.21 10.33 26.28
C GLY A 61 -17.57 11.02 26.22
N THR A 62 -18.03 11.40 25.02
CA THR A 62 -19.37 11.97 24.83
C THR A 62 -20.49 10.99 25.20
N ALA A 63 -20.33 9.69 24.91
CA ALA A 63 -21.29 8.67 25.30
C ALA A 63 -21.37 8.51 26.82
N GLU A 64 -20.22 8.49 27.51
CA GLU A 64 -20.15 8.46 28.98
C GLU A 64 -20.83 9.68 29.61
N GLU A 65 -20.58 10.89 29.07
CA GLU A 65 -21.24 12.11 29.51
C GLU A 65 -22.77 12.05 29.31
N ALA A 66 -23.23 11.48 28.20
CA ALA A 66 -24.64 11.29 27.91
C ALA A 66 -25.30 10.32 28.90
N VAL A 67 -24.67 9.18 29.21
CA VAL A 67 -25.15 8.24 30.24
C VAL A 67 -25.23 8.92 31.60
N ALA A 68 -24.20 9.67 31.99
CA ALA A 68 -24.19 10.40 33.25
C ALA A 68 -25.31 11.48 33.31
N ALA A 69 -25.58 12.16 32.19
CA ALA A 69 -26.69 13.10 32.09
C ALA A 69 -28.05 12.43 32.23
N MET A 70 -28.26 11.30 31.56
CA MET A 70 -29.49 10.52 31.68
C MET A 70 -29.68 9.95 33.09
N GLY A 71 -28.62 9.54 33.77
CA GLY A 71 -28.66 9.16 35.19
C GLY A 71 -29.17 10.29 36.09
N ARG A 72 -28.70 11.53 35.89
CA ARG A 72 -29.22 12.70 36.61
C ARG A 72 -30.70 12.98 36.32
N VAL A 73 -31.13 12.76 35.07
CA VAL A 73 -32.55 12.90 34.70
C VAL A 73 -33.41 11.84 35.40
N ALA A 74 -32.95 10.59 35.43
CA ALA A 74 -33.63 9.50 36.14
C ALA A 74 -33.77 9.78 37.64
N ASP A 75 -32.72 10.28 38.29
CA ASP A 75 -32.77 10.64 39.71
C ASP A 75 -33.65 11.87 39.97
N SER A 76 -33.62 12.86 39.08
CA SER A 76 -34.55 13.99 39.13
C SER A 76 -36.02 13.53 39.02
N ALA A 77 -36.30 12.58 38.12
CA ALA A 77 -37.62 11.99 37.97
C ALA A 77 -38.09 11.29 39.25
N LYS A 78 -37.21 10.58 39.98
CA LYS A 78 -37.56 10.01 41.31
C LYS A 78 -37.92 11.09 42.33
N GLY A 79 -37.19 12.21 42.31
CA GLY A 79 -37.51 13.38 43.16
C GLY A 79 -38.89 13.96 42.86
N ILE A 80 -39.22 14.11 41.57
CA ILE A 80 -40.54 14.58 41.13
C ILE A 80 -41.64 13.60 41.56
N ASP A 81 -41.42 12.29 41.48
CA ASP A 81 -42.40 11.27 41.88
C ASP A 81 -42.80 11.40 43.36
N SER A 82 -41.81 11.68 44.23
CA SER A 82 -42.05 11.96 45.65
C SER A 82 -42.88 13.22 45.87
N VAL A 83 -42.67 14.27 45.06
CA VAL A 83 -43.49 15.50 45.13
C VAL A 83 -44.93 15.21 44.71
N ILE A 84 -45.14 14.45 43.63
CA ILE A 84 -46.47 14.03 43.18
C ILE A 84 -47.17 13.19 44.26
N GLU A 85 -46.45 12.30 44.95
CA GLU A 85 -46.98 11.54 46.09
C GLU A 85 -47.43 12.45 47.24
N GLY A 86 -46.66 13.50 47.53
CA GLY A 86 -47.03 14.51 48.51
C GLY A 86 -48.30 15.27 48.12
N LEU A 87 -48.42 15.65 46.85
CA LEU A 87 -49.61 16.36 46.33
C LEU A 87 -50.87 15.49 46.39
N ASP A 88 -50.77 14.20 46.04
CA ASP A 88 -51.88 13.25 46.16
C ASP A 88 -52.34 13.10 47.61
N LYS A 89 -51.39 12.98 48.57
CA LYS A 89 -51.69 12.95 50.01
C LYS A 89 -52.38 14.23 50.50
N ILE A 90 -51.93 15.40 50.04
CA ILE A 90 -52.54 16.71 50.40
C ILE A 90 -53.96 16.80 49.82
N ALA A 91 -54.16 16.38 48.58
CA ALA A 91 -55.47 16.37 47.93
C ALA A 91 -56.42 15.43 48.69
N PHE A 92 -55.99 14.22 49.04
CA PHE A 92 -56.75 13.28 49.86
C PHE A 92 -57.15 13.86 51.22
N GLN A 93 -56.19 14.46 51.95
CA GLN A 93 -56.46 15.11 53.23
C GLN A 93 -57.47 16.26 53.09
N THR A 94 -57.34 17.07 52.03
CA THR A 94 -58.26 18.17 51.72
C THR A 94 -59.68 17.64 51.44
N ARG A 95 -59.79 16.53 50.71
CA ARG A 95 -61.06 15.86 50.44
C ARG A 95 -61.72 15.34 51.72
N VAL A 96 -60.95 14.72 52.61
CA VAL A 96 -61.44 14.24 53.92
C VAL A 96 -61.90 15.41 54.80
N LEU A 97 -61.14 16.52 54.84
CA LEU A 97 -61.53 17.73 55.57
C LEU A 97 -62.81 18.35 55.01
N ALA A 98 -62.94 18.44 53.69
CA ALA A 98 -64.13 18.92 53.00
C ALA A 98 -65.36 18.04 53.32
N MET A 99 -65.19 16.71 53.32
CA MET A 99 -66.26 15.79 53.71
C MET A 99 -66.70 16.00 55.17
N ASN A 100 -65.76 16.15 56.10
CA ASN A 100 -66.06 16.44 57.50
C ASN A 100 -66.80 17.78 57.66
N ALA A 101 -66.39 18.81 56.91
CA ALA A 101 -67.05 20.12 56.90
C ALA A 101 -68.47 20.05 56.32
N ALA A 102 -68.70 19.26 55.27
CA ALA A 102 -70.03 19.04 54.70
C ALA A 102 -70.97 18.37 55.72
N VAL A 103 -70.48 17.40 56.49
CA VAL A 103 -71.24 16.74 57.57
C VAL A 103 -71.62 17.72 58.67
N GLU A 104 -70.67 18.53 59.15
CA GLU A 104 -70.93 19.51 60.21
C GLU A 104 -71.85 20.64 59.75
N ALA A 105 -71.75 21.06 58.48
CA ALA A 105 -72.66 22.02 57.86
C ALA A 105 -74.09 21.46 57.79
N GLY A 106 -74.27 20.17 57.47
CA GLY A 106 -75.57 19.50 57.54
C GLY A 106 -76.13 19.45 58.97
N ARG A 107 -75.25 19.28 59.97
CA ARG A 107 -75.61 19.26 61.40
C ARG A 107 -76.08 20.63 61.91
N ALA A 108 -75.56 21.71 61.35
CA ALA A 108 -75.97 23.09 61.65
C ALA A 108 -77.31 23.53 60.99
N GLY A 109 -77.91 22.68 60.15
CA GLY A 109 -79.22 22.94 59.53
C GLY A 109 -79.22 24.14 58.58
N GLU A 110 -80.23 25.00 58.67
CA GLU A 110 -80.40 26.20 57.81
C GLU A 110 -79.19 27.15 57.88
N ALA A 111 -78.56 27.29 59.05
CA ALA A 111 -77.41 28.17 59.24
C ALA A 111 -76.13 27.66 58.54
N GLY A 112 -76.06 26.36 58.24
CA GLY A 112 -74.92 25.69 57.61
C GLY A 112 -74.95 25.64 56.09
N ARG A 113 -76.04 26.05 55.42
CA ARG A 113 -76.20 25.89 53.96
C ARG A 113 -75.06 26.49 53.14
N GLY A 114 -74.60 27.70 53.49
CA GLY A 114 -73.49 28.36 52.80
C GLY A 114 -72.17 27.59 52.95
N PHE A 115 -71.91 27.05 54.15
CA PHE A 115 -70.73 26.22 54.41
C PHE A 115 -70.78 24.88 53.69
N ALA A 116 -71.97 24.27 53.55
CA ALA A 116 -72.14 23.02 52.82
C ALA A 116 -71.76 23.16 51.33
N VAL A 117 -72.13 24.28 50.68
CA VAL A 117 -71.77 24.55 49.28
C VAL A 117 -70.27 24.73 49.11
N VAL A 118 -69.62 25.45 50.04
CA VAL A 118 -68.15 25.63 50.00
C VAL A 118 -67.45 24.28 50.23
N ALA A 119 -67.92 23.47 51.17
CA ALA A 119 -67.37 22.15 51.43
C ALA A 119 -67.46 21.23 50.21
N ASP A 120 -68.58 21.23 49.48
CA ASP A 120 -68.73 20.45 48.25
C ASP A 120 -67.78 20.93 47.14
N LEU A 121 -67.67 22.24 46.91
CA LEU A 121 -66.72 22.83 45.95
C LEU A 121 -65.25 22.48 46.27
N VAL A 122 -64.86 22.55 47.55
CA VAL A 122 -63.51 22.17 48.00
C VAL A 122 -63.27 20.67 47.80
N GLY A 123 -64.29 19.83 48.06
CA GLY A 123 -64.23 18.39 47.81
C GLY A 123 -64.05 18.06 46.33
N GLN A 124 -64.81 18.72 45.44
CA GLN A 124 -64.68 18.57 43.99
C GLN A 124 -63.29 19.02 43.49
N LEU A 125 -62.76 20.13 44.01
CA LEU A 125 -61.42 20.60 43.67
C LEU A 125 -60.34 19.60 44.10
N ALA A 126 -60.47 19.03 45.31
CA ALA A 126 -59.55 18.02 45.82
C ALA A 126 -59.56 16.73 44.97
N MET A 127 -60.72 16.22 44.57
CA MET A 127 -60.82 15.07 43.66
C MET A 127 -60.17 15.36 42.29
N ARG A 128 -60.36 16.58 41.76
CA ARG A 128 -59.71 16.99 40.52
C ARG A 128 -58.20 17.06 40.68
N SER A 129 -57.69 17.52 41.82
CA SER A 129 -56.25 17.51 42.12
C SER A 129 -55.66 16.10 42.21
N GLU A 130 -56.37 15.14 42.82
CA GLU A 130 -55.97 13.72 42.83
C GLU A 130 -55.88 13.15 41.40
N GLU A 131 -56.86 13.45 40.55
CA GLU A 131 -56.86 12.97 39.15
C GLU A 131 -55.68 13.54 38.34
N GLU A 132 -55.40 14.84 38.46
CA GLU A 132 -54.25 15.46 37.78
C GLU A 132 -52.91 14.95 38.33
N ALA A 133 -52.80 14.72 39.63
CA ALA A 133 -51.61 14.11 40.24
C ALA A 133 -51.37 12.70 39.69
N LYS A 134 -52.43 11.90 39.51
CA LYS A 134 -52.33 10.57 38.90
C LYS A 134 -51.88 10.64 37.45
N ARG A 135 -52.44 11.55 36.63
CA ARG A 135 -52.01 11.75 35.23
C ARG A 135 -50.55 12.19 35.14
N ALA A 136 -50.12 13.10 36.01
CA ALA A 136 -48.72 13.53 36.08
C ALA A 136 -47.78 12.36 36.43
N ARG A 137 -48.18 11.48 37.37
CA ARG A 137 -47.43 10.27 37.70
C ARG A 137 -47.33 9.31 36.51
N GLU A 138 -48.41 9.09 35.78
CA GLU A 138 -48.41 8.22 34.59
C GLU A 138 -47.43 8.74 33.51
N GLN A 139 -47.45 10.05 33.24
CA GLN A 139 -46.50 10.68 32.30
C GLN A 139 -45.04 10.61 32.79
N LEU A 140 -44.81 10.75 34.09
CA LEU A 140 -43.49 10.62 34.69
C LEU A 140 -42.93 9.20 34.54
N THR A 141 -43.75 8.18 34.80
CA THR A 141 -43.37 6.76 34.59
C THR A 141 -43.03 6.48 33.14
N ALA A 142 -43.80 7.00 32.18
CA ALA A 142 -43.48 6.87 30.76
C ALA A 142 -42.12 7.51 30.43
N THR A 143 -41.85 8.71 30.98
CA THR A 143 -40.57 9.40 30.80
C THR A 143 -39.40 8.62 31.40
N GLN A 144 -39.58 7.97 32.57
CA GLN A 144 -38.56 7.12 33.17
C GLN A 144 -38.20 5.93 32.27
N ASN A 145 -39.21 5.25 31.70
CA ASN A 145 -38.99 4.16 30.76
C ASN A 145 -38.23 4.63 29.51
N ASP A 146 -38.57 5.79 28.96
CA ASP A 146 -37.87 6.36 27.79
C ASP A 146 -36.39 6.66 28.10
N VAL A 147 -36.09 7.14 29.31
CA VAL A 147 -34.71 7.38 29.76
C VAL A 147 -33.94 6.07 29.89
N GLU A 148 -34.54 5.02 30.45
CA GLU A 148 -33.89 3.70 30.53
C GLU A 148 -33.58 3.12 29.14
N LEU A 149 -34.52 3.23 28.20
CA LEU A 149 -34.31 2.83 26.80
C LEU A 149 -33.18 3.64 26.14
N ALA A 150 -33.12 4.94 26.40
CA ALA A 150 -32.07 5.82 25.89
C ALA A 150 -30.69 5.41 26.44
N VAL A 151 -30.57 5.13 27.75
CA VAL A 151 -29.31 4.65 28.36
C VAL A 151 -28.85 3.35 27.70
N GLY A 152 -29.75 2.36 27.57
CA GLY A 152 -29.40 1.10 26.91
C GLY A 152 -29.03 1.24 25.42
N ALA A 153 -29.55 2.27 24.74
CA ALA A 153 -29.12 2.60 23.38
C ALA A 153 -27.69 3.18 23.35
N VAL A 154 -27.37 4.09 24.28
CA VAL A 154 -26.03 4.69 24.38
C VAL A 154 -24.98 3.64 24.79
N GLU A 155 -25.30 2.72 25.69
CA GLU A 155 -24.40 1.62 26.06
C GLU A 155 -24.07 0.71 24.86
N ARG A 156 -25.04 0.43 23.99
CA ARG A 156 -24.79 -0.32 22.75
C ARG A 156 -23.87 0.46 21.79
N VAL A 157 -23.99 1.78 21.74
CA VAL A 157 -23.09 2.63 20.96
C VAL A 157 -21.68 2.59 21.53
N ASP A 158 -21.50 2.69 22.85
CA ASP A 158 -20.17 2.55 23.48
C ASP A 158 -19.56 1.17 23.18
N GLY A 159 -20.34 0.09 23.29
CA GLY A 159 -19.89 -1.25 22.92
C GLY A 159 -19.44 -1.36 21.46
N ALA A 160 -20.16 -0.72 20.53
CA ALA A 160 -19.74 -0.65 19.12
C ALA A 160 -18.43 0.14 18.93
N LEU A 161 -18.25 1.25 19.66
CA LEU A 161 -17.02 2.03 19.64
C LEU A 161 -15.82 1.25 20.19
N VAL A 162 -16.02 0.40 21.21
CA VAL A 162 -15.01 -0.55 21.68
C VAL A 162 -14.63 -1.55 20.59
N GLY A 163 -15.62 -2.08 19.86
CA GLY A 163 -15.37 -2.95 18.70
C GLY A 163 -14.50 -2.28 17.64
N ILE A 164 -14.84 -1.04 17.26
CA ILE A 164 -14.06 -0.26 16.30
C ILE A 164 -12.61 -0.06 16.79
N SER A 165 -12.41 0.23 18.08
CA SER A 165 -11.07 0.36 18.66
C SER A 165 -10.24 -0.92 18.54
N SER A 166 -10.87 -2.08 18.69
CA SER A 166 -10.23 -3.38 18.50
C SER A 166 -9.86 -3.61 17.04
N ASP A 167 -10.77 -3.31 16.11
CA ASP A 167 -10.55 -3.47 14.68
C ASP A 167 -9.40 -2.58 14.18
N VAL A 168 -9.34 -1.33 14.65
CA VAL A 168 -8.24 -0.42 14.30
C VAL A 168 -6.91 -0.92 14.87
N SER A 169 -6.91 -1.52 16.06
CA SER A 169 -5.70 -2.15 16.62
C SER A 169 -5.20 -3.31 15.75
N ALA A 170 -6.11 -4.15 15.24
CA ALA A 170 -5.76 -5.21 14.29
C ALA A 170 -5.21 -4.65 12.96
N VAL A 171 -5.72 -3.51 12.49
CA VAL A 171 -5.17 -2.81 11.32
C VAL A 171 -3.72 -2.36 11.58
N HIS A 172 -3.39 -1.88 12.77
CA HIS A 172 -2.00 -1.54 13.11
C HIS A 172 -1.07 -2.76 13.05
N GLU A 173 -1.50 -3.91 13.57
CA GLU A 173 -0.72 -5.15 13.51
C GLU A 173 -0.46 -5.58 12.06
N LEU A 174 -1.50 -5.55 11.22
CA LEU A 174 -1.40 -5.87 9.79
C LEU A 174 -0.45 -4.91 9.06
N LEU A 175 -0.52 -3.61 9.34
CA LEU A 175 0.36 -2.61 8.73
C LEU A 175 1.81 -2.77 9.20
N SER A 176 2.03 -3.15 10.46
CA SER A 176 3.36 -3.48 10.98
C SER A 176 3.95 -4.70 10.26
N ALA A 177 3.16 -5.76 10.09
CA ALA A 177 3.58 -6.94 9.32
C ALA A 177 3.89 -6.57 7.85
N MET A 178 3.04 -5.76 7.22
CA MET A 178 3.24 -5.29 5.85
C MET A 178 4.52 -4.44 5.70
N ALA A 179 4.87 -3.63 6.70
CA ALA A 179 6.10 -2.85 6.70
C ALA A 179 7.35 -3.76 6.73
N ILE A 180 7.33 -4.81 7.54
CA ILE A 180 8.40 -5.82 7.62
C ILE A 180 8.53 -6.55 6.27
N ASP A 181 7.41 -6.99 5.70
CA ASP A 181 7.39 -7.69 4.41
C ASP A 181 7.88 -6.79 3.27
N ASN A 182 7.47 -5.52 3.23
CA ASN A 182 7.95 -4.55 2.25
C ASN A 182 9.47 -4.32 2.36
N GLN A 183 10.02 -4.29 3.58
CA GLN A 183 11.46 -4.16 3.78
C GLN A 183 12.22 -5.39 3.28
N ALA A 184 11.69 -6.60 3.54
CA ALA A 184 12.25 -7.84 3.01
C ALA A 184 12.17 -7.91 1.48
N GLN A 185 11.04 -7.52 0.88
CA GLN A 185 10.86 -7.46 -0.57
C GLN A 185 11.80 -6.45 -1.23
N ALA A 186 11.98 -5.26 -0.64
CA ALA A 186 12.91 -4.26 -1.14
C ALA A 186 14.35 -4.78 -1.17
N ALA A 187 14.78 -5.51 -0.12
CA ALA A 187 16.10 -6.13 -0.08
C ALA A 187 16.25 -7.21 -1.17
N ALA A 188 15.24 -8.05 -1.38
CA ALA A 188 15.25 -9.06 -2.45
C ALA A 188 15.31 -8.42 -3.84
N VAL A 189 14.55 -7.35 -4.08
CA VAL A 189 14.57 -6.58 -5.33
C VAL A 189 15.93 -5.94 -5.58
N GLN A 190 16.60 -5.42 -4.54
CA GLN A 190 17.97 -4.91 -4.67
C GLN A 190 18.97 -6.00 -5.06
N GLN A 191 18.83 -7.21 -4.52
CA GLN A 191 19.67 -8.35 -4.91
C GLN A 191 19.45 -8.74 -6.38
N ILE A 192 18.20 -8.77 -6.82
CA ILE A 192 17.86 -9.04 -8.22
C ILE A 192 18.45 -7.95 -9.14
N ALA A 193 18.30 -6.68 -8.78
CA ALA A 193 18.85 -5.56 -9.55
C ALA A 193 20.39 -5.66 -9.67
N SER A 194 21.08 -6.05 -8.59
CA SER A 194 22.52 -6.29 -8.63
C SER A 194 22.89 -7.45 -9.55
N ALA A 195 22.14 -8.56 -9.50
CA ALA A 195 22.38 -9.72 -10.36
C ALA A 195 22.16 -9.38 -11.85
N ILE A 196 21.14 -8.59 -12.17
CA ILE A 196 20.90 -8.07 -13.53
C ILE A 196 22.08 -7.22 -13.99
N GLY A 197 22.63 -6.36 -13.12
CA GLY A 197 23.84 -5.59 -13.44
C GLY A 197 25.05 -6.46 -13.80
N THR A 198 25.26 -7.56 -13.08
CA THR A 198 26.32 -8.54 -13.42
C THR A 198 26.03 -9.28 -14.73
N MET A 199 24.76 -9.61 -15.01
CA MET A 199 24.37 -10.23 -16.28
C MET A 199 24.54 -9.28 -17.46
N ASP A 200 24.24 -7.99 -17.30
CA ASP A 200 24.48 -6.95 -18.30
C ASP A 200 25.98 -6.82 -18.61
N GLU A 201 26.83 -6.76 -17.58
CA GLU A 201 28.29 -6.75 -17.77
C GLU A 201 28.78 -7.98 -18.55
N SER A 202 28.31 -9.19 -18.19
CA SER A 202 28.67 -10.40 -18.92
C SER A 202 28.13 -10.39 -20.37
N THR A 203 26.97 -9.81 -20.61
CA THR A 203 26.37 -9.69 -21.95
C THR A 203 27.18 -8.74 -22.81
N GLN A 204 27.62 -7.61 -22.27
CA GLN A 204 28.52 -6.67 -22.95
C GLN A 204 29.89 -7.31 -23.24
N GLN A 205 30.44 -8.10 -22.32
CA GLN A 205 31.68 -8.85 -22.55
C GLN A 205 31.50 -9.90 -23.67
N ASN A 206 30.35 -10.58 -23.72
CA ASN A 206 30.04 -11.51 -24.82
C ASN A 206 29.95 -10.78 -26.16
N ALA A 207 29.31 -9.62 -26.21
CA ALA A 207 29.23 -8.80 -27.42
C ALA A 207 30.63 -8.37 -27.90
N ALA A 208 31.49 -7.91 -26.98
CA ALA A 208 32.88 -7.56 -27.28
C ALA A 208 33.70 -8.77 -27.78
N MET A 209 33.54 -9.94 -27.15
CA MET A 209 34.19 -11.18 -27.60
C MET A 209 33.72 -11.61 -28.99
N VAL A 210 32.43 -11.46 -29.31
CA VAL A 210 31.88 -11.77 -30.64
C VAL A 210 32.49 -10.85 -31.70
N GLU A 211 32.63 -9.54 -31.42
CA GLU A 211 33.29 -8.61 -32.33
C GLU A 211 34.76 -8.98 -32.54
N GLN A 212 35.49 -9.25 -31.46
CA GLN A 212 36.90 -9.65 -31.52
C GLN A 212 37.09 -10.96 -32.29
N THR A 213 36.25 -11.96 -32.04
CA THR A 213 36.29 -13.27 -32.71
C THR A 213 35.97 -13.13 -34.20
N SER A 214 34.97 -12.30 -34.54
CA SER A 214 34.62 -12.01 -35.93
C SER A 214 35.74 -11.29 -36.66
N ALA A 215 36.38 -10.31 -36.02
CA ALA A 215 37.54 -9.62 -36.58
C ALA A 215 38.73 -10.57 -36.81
N ALA A 216 39.03 -11.44 -35.84
CA ALA A 216 40.07 -12.46 -35.95
C ALA A 216 39.78 -13.46 -37.08
N ALA A 217 38.53 -13.92 -37.20
CA ALA A 217 38.10 -14.83 -38.26
C ALA A 217 38.25 -14.20 -39.66
N ARG A 218 37.88 -12.92 -39.82
CA ARG A 218 38.08 -12.16 -41.07
C ARG A 218 39.56 -11.99 -41.41
N SER A 219 40.40 -11.67 -40.43
CA SER A 219 41.85 -11.58 -40.61
C SER A 219 42.45 -12.92 -41.05
N LEU A 220 42.05 -14.03 -40.40
CA LEU A 220 42.49 -15.37 -40.76
C LEU A 220 42.05 -15.77 -42.18
N ASN A 221 40.81 -15.44 -42.57
CA ASN A 221 40.31 -15.69 -43.92
C ASN A 221 41.13 -14.91 -44.97
N SER A 222 41.48 -13.66 -44.67
CA SER A 222 42.39 -12.85 -45.51
C SER A 222 43.78 -13.51 -45.65
N GLU A 223 44.39 -13.97 -44.54
CA GLU A 223 45.69 -14.65 -44.58
C GLU A 223 45.66 -15.96 -45.35
N VAL A 224 44.60 -16.78 -45.18
CA VAL A 224 44.42 -18.02 -45.95
C VAL A 224 44.30 -17.71 -47.44
N ARG A 225 43.57 -16.65 -47.81
CA ARG A 225 43.45 -16.22 -49.22
C ARG A 225 44.81 -15.83 -49.80
N VAL A 226 45.59 -15.02 -49.08
CA VAL A 226 46.96 -14.63 -49.47
C VAL A 226 47.87 -15.86 -49.59
N LEU A 227 47.73 -16.84 -48.70
CA LEU A 227 48.51 -18.08 -48.76
C LEU A 227 48.13 -18.94 -49.98
N GLY A 228 46.84 -19.02 -50.30
CA GLY A 228 46.33 -19.67 -51.52
C GLY A 228 46.87 -19.02 -52.79
N GLU A 229 46.80 -17.70 -52.89
CA GLU A 229 47.37 -16.94 -54.02
C GLU A 229 48.89 -17.20 -54.20
N ARG A 230 49.63 -17.29 -53.09
CA ARG A 230 51.06 -17.64 -53.11
C ARG A 230 51.30 -19.09 -53.53
N ALA A 231 50.45 -20.03 -53.13
CA ALA A 231 50.55 -21.44 -53.50
C ALA A 231 50.26 -21.65 -55.00
N ASP A 232 49.26 -20.96 -55.55
CA ASP A 232 48.94 -20.99 -57.00
C ASP A 232 50.09 -20.44 -57.87
N GLY A 233 50.91 -19.55 -57.31
CA GLY A 233 52.13 -19.05 -57.96
C GLY A 233 53.24 -20.10 -58.12
N PHE A 234 53.18 -21.23 -57.41
CA PHE A 234 54.13 -22.33 -57.58
C PHE A 234 53.75 -23.20 -58.79
N ARG A 235 54.46 -23.02 -59.91
CA ARG A 235 54.43 -23.98 -61.04
C ARG A 235 55.06 -25.30 -60.62
N THR A 236 54.24 -26.32 -60.40
CA THR A 236 54.70 -27.70 -60.25
C THR A 236 54.92 -28.29 -61.64
N ALA A 237 56.16 -28.64 -61.97
CA ALA A 237 56.50 -29.30 -63.21
C ALA A 237 55.98 -30.74 -63.19
N THR A 238 54.74 -30.96 -63.63
CA THR A 238 54.25 -32.27 -64.05
C THR A 238 53.45 -32.13 -65.35
N SER A 239 54.20 -32.09 -66.46
CA SER A 239 53.80 -32.68 -67.73
C SER A 239 55.05 -32.84 -68.61
N SER A 240 55.28 -34.08 -69.05
CA SER A 240 56.28 -34.57 -70.02
C SER A 240 57.77 -34.53 -69.65
N ALA A 241 58.30 -35.72 -69.37
CA ALA A 241 59.66 -36.15 -69.76
C ALA A 241 59.68 -36.44 -71.29
N PRO A 242 60.84 -36.53 -71.99
CA PRO A 242 62.19 -36.82 -71.47
C PRO A 242 63.34 -35.95 -72.07
N SER A 243 64.51 -35.94 -71.42
CA SER A 243 65.83 -36.20 -72.06
C SER A 243 67.04 -35.80 -71.17
N ALA A 244 68.00 -36.72 -71.13
CA ALA A 244 69.46 -36.59 -70.99
C ALA A 244 70.13 -36.06 -69.69
N ALA A 245 71.16 -36.81 -69.31
CA ALA A 245 72.00 -36.67 -68.13
C ALA A 245 73.24 -35.78 -68.34
N ALA A 246 73.69 -35.10 -67.26
CA ALA A 246 75.08 -35.02 -66.73
C ALA A 246 75.25 -33.82 -65.74
N PRO A 247 76.22 -33.86 -64.79
CA PRO A 247 76.06 -33.32 -63.44
C PRO A 247 76.71 -31.95 -63.20
N ILE A 248 76.18 -31.16 -62.24
CA ILE A 248 76.87 -29.98 -61.69
C ILE A 248 76.86 -30.00 -60.15
N ARG A 249 78.05 -30.34 -59.62
CA ARG A 249 78.76 -29.85 -58.43
C ARG A 249 77.98 -29.32 -57.21
N MET A 250 78.15 -30.06 -56.09
CA MET A 250 77.80 -29.66 -54.72
C MET A 250 78.52 -28.38 -54.26
N ALA A 251 77.76 -27.44 -53.68
CA ALA A 251 78.25 -26.39 -52.79
C ALA A 251 77.75 -26.62 -51.36
N LYS A 252 78.62 -26.38 -50.38
CA LYS A 252 78.46 -26.71 -48.94
C LYS A 252 77.35 -25.88 -48.26
N PRO A 253 76.62 -26.44 -47.28
CA PRO A 253 75.64 -25.68 -46.50
C PRO A 253 76.33 -24.87 -45.38
N VAL A 254 75.94 -23.61 -45.24
CA VAL A 254 76.28 -22.76 -44.10
C VAL A 254 75.23 -22.98 -43.00
N THR A 255 75.70 -23.47 -41.86
CA THR A 255 74.96 -23.65 -40.62
C THR A 255 74.55 -22.31 -39.99
N LYS A 256 73.27 -22.12 -39.68
CA LYS A 256 72.83 -21.20 -38.61
C LYS A 256 72.15 -22.01 -37.50
N ALA A 257 72.71 -21.86 -36.30
CA ALA A 257 72.35 -22.55 -35.07
C ALA A 257 71.05 -21.98 -34.44
N PRO A 258 70.36 -22.76 -33.57
CA PRO A 258 69.07 -22.38 -33.00
C PRO A 258 69.22 -21.52 -31.74
N ALA A 259 68.33 -20.54 -31.55
CA ALA A 259 68.21 -19.78 -30.31
C ALA A 259 67.29 -20.51 -29.32
N LYS A 260 67.76 -20.65 -28.08
CA LYS A 260 67.11 -21.32 -26.94
C LYS A 260 65.87 -20.57 -26.42
N PRO A 261 64.90 -21.28 -25.78
CA PRO A 261 63.75 -20.66 -25.12
C PRO A 261 64.14 -20.13 -23.73
N ARG A 262 63.59 -18.97 -23.33
CA ARG A 262 63.73 -18.41 -21.99
C ARG A 262 62.35 -18.31 -21.32
N ALA A 263 62.32 -18.81 -20.09
CA ALA A 263 61.18 -19.00 -19.21
C ALA A 263 60.58 -17.70 -18.64
N ALA A 264 59.42 -17.90 -17.99
CA ALA A 264 58.41 -16.95 -17.54
C ALA A 264 58.72 -16.06 -16.32
N ALA A 265 57.85 -15.02 -16.21
CA ALA A 265 57.38 -14.25 -15.04
C ALA A 265 58.28 -13.16 -14.42
N PRO A 266 57.73 -12.11 -13.73
CA PRO A 266 56.33 -11.91 -13.27
C PRO A 266 55.66 -10.55 -13.59
N GLU A 267 54.37 -10.44 -13.22
CA GLU A 267 53.45 -9.29 -13.31
C GLU A 267 53.90 -8.00 -12.58
N PRO A 268 53.38 -6.82 -12.97
CA PRO A 268 53.26 -5.68 -12.06
C PRO A 268 51.80 -5.33 -11.75
N LYS A 269 51.53 -5.23 -10.44
CA LYS A 269 50.33 -4.66 -9.82
C LYS A 269 50.09 -3.23 -10.30
N ILE A 270 48.90 -2.93 -10.83
CA ILE A 270 48.48 -1.56 -11.12
C ILE A 270 47.87 -0.96 -9.86
N ALA A 271 48.52 0.09 -9.36
CA ALA A 271 48.06 0.92 -8.26
C ALA A 271 46.88 1.81 -8.68
N LEU A 272 45.84 1.84 -7.85
CA LEU A 272 44.72 2.78 -7.92
C LEU A 272 45.25 4.22 -7.90
N LYS A 273 44.95 5.00 -8.95
CA LYS A 273 45.01 6.46 -8.92
C LYS A 273 43.61 7.04 -8.86
N THR A 274 43.44 7.83 -7.80
CA THR A 274 42.39 8.75 -7.43
C THR A 274 41.58 9.37 -8.58
N THR A 275 40.26 9.26 -8.42
CA THR A 275 39.14 9.90 -9.09
C THR A 275 39.36 11.38 -9.42
N GLN A 276 39.28 11.72 -10.71
CA GLN A 276 38.86 13.04 -11.18
C GLN A 276 37.37 12.96 -11.60
N GLN A 277 36.64 14.04 -11.33
CA GLN A 277 35.19 14.22 -11.53
C GLN A 277 34.74 13.97 -12.99
N PRO A 278 33.50 13.47 -13.20
CA PRO A 278 32.98 13.20 -14.53
C PRO A 278 32.45 14.49 -15.18
N SER A 279 32.87 14.76 -16.41
CA SER A 279 32.22 15.72 -17.30
C SER A 279 31.04 15.04 -18.00
N GLU A 280 29.86 15.65 -17.88
CA GLU A 280 28.62 15.25 -18.56
C GLU A 280 28.83 15.16 -20.07
N ARG A 281 28.64 13.95 -20.62
CA ARG A 281 28.31 13.78 -22.04
C ARG A 281 26.84 13.39 -22.12
N VAL A 282 26.03 14.37 -22.52
CA VAL A 282 24.63 14.19 -22.89
C VAL A 282 24.56 13.26 -24.09
N TYR A 283 23.90 12.11 -23.92
CA TYR A 283 23.56 11.18 -25.00
C TYR A 283 22.36 11.73 -25.79
N GLN A 284 22.53 12.02 -27.08
CA GLN A 284 21.44 12.35 -28.00
C GLN A 284 21.03 11.10 -28.78
N SER A 285 19.77 10.68 -28.60
CA SER A 285 19.17 9.53 -29.31
C SER A 285 19.00 9.81 -30.81
N PRO A 286 19.27 8.83 -31.71
CA PRO A 286 19.14 9.00 -33.16
C PRO A 286 17.70 8.88 -33.69
N VAL A 287 16.69 8.77 -32.83
CA VAL A 287 15.29 8.62 -33.26
C VAL A 287 14.54 9.95 -33.15
N LYS A 288 14.00 10.41 -34.28
CA LYS A 288 13.20 11.64 -34.38
C LYS A 288 11.95 11.52 -33.50
N PRO A 289 11.70 12.44 -32.54
CA PRO A 289 10.52 12.36 -31.69
C PRO A 289 9.24 12.59 -32.50
N LEU A 290 8.20 11.80 -32.19
CA LEU A 290 6.86 11.93 -32.76
C LEU A 290 6.27 13.31 -32.37
N PRO A 291 5.55 14.00 -33.29
CA PRO A 291 4.98 15.30 -33.02
C PRO A 291 3.86 15.21 -31.96
N ALA A 292 3.85 16.17 -31.02
CA ALA A 292 2.92 16.27 -29.89
C ALA A 292 1.44 16.51 -30.25
N ALA A 293 1.05 16.34 -31.52
CA ALA A 293 -0.31 16.56 -32.03
C ALA A 293 -1.05 15.26 -32.40
N ALA A 294 -0.49 14.09 -32.12
CA ALA A 294 -1.09 12.78 -32.44
C ALA A 294 -1.66 12.02 -31.23
N ILE A 295 -2.01 12.72 -30.14
CA ILE A 295 -2.84 12.16 -29.07
C ILE A 295 -4.17 12.91 -29.07
N PRO A 296 -5.18 12.36 -29.75
CA PRO A 296 -6.45 12.20 -29.03
C PRO A 296 -7.13 10.84 -29.30
N ALA A 297 -7.88 10.40 -28.28
CA ALA A 297 -8.89 9.33 -28.28
C ALA A 297 -8.46 7.88 -28.02
N LEU A 298 -7.88 7.61 -26.85
CA LEU A 298 -8.06 6.30 -26.18
C LEU A 298 -8.48 6.40 -24.69
N VAL A 299 -8.90 7.58 -24.22
CA VAL A 299 -9.67 7.67 -22.97
C VAL A 299 -11.16 7.53 -23.32
N ARG A 300 -11.61 6.30 -23.52
CA ARG A 300 -13.03 5.98 -23.31
C ARG A 300 -13.25 5.91 -21.81
N ARG A 301 -13.96 6.92 -21.34
CA ARG A 301 -14.64 7.04 -20.07
C ARG A 301 -15.47 5.78 -19.79
N ASN A 302 -15.17 5.08 -18.69
CA ASN A 302 -15.98 4.00 -18.14
C ASN A 302 -16.48 4.50 -16.76
N ASP A 303 -17.47 5.38 -16.80
CA ASP A 303 -18.31 5.73 -15.64
C ASP A 303 -19.61 4.93 -15.80
N GLU A 304 -19.64 3.67 -15.39
CA GLU A 304 -20.88 2.88 -15.38
C GLU A 304 -20.80 1.73 -14.36
N TRP A 305 -20.71 2.09 -13.08
CA TRP A 305 -21.04 1.22 -11.94
C TRP A 305 -21.53 2.10 -10.79
N ASP A 306 -22.77 2.56 -10.87
CA ASP A 306 -23.54 3.13 -9.76
C ASP A 306 -25.04 2.91 -10.03
N GLU A 307 -25.47 1.64 -9.98
CA GLU A 307 -26.84 1.20 -9.64
C GLU A 307 -26.85 -0.33 -9.65
N PHE A 308 -26.69 -0.96 -8.47
CA PHE A 308 -27.31 -2.22 -8.03
C PHE A 308 -26.96 -2.48 -6.56
#